data_AF-A0A8F9XLT2-F1
#
_entry.id   AF-A0A8F9XLT2-F1
#
_cell.length_a   1.000
_cell.length_b   1.000
_cell.length_c   1.000
_cell.angle_alpha   90.00
_cell.angle_beta   90.00
_cell.angle_gamma   90.00
#
_symmetry.space_group_name_H-M   'P 1'
#
loop_
_entity.id
_entity.type
_entity.pdbx_description
1 polymer ?
#
loop_
_entity_poly.entity_id
_entity_poly.type
_entity_poly.pdbx_seq_one_letter_code
_entity_poly.pdbx_strand_id
1 'polypeptide(L)' 'MVTPAEENFKTYKIAEKKALEIVAAMKSVNIKKTDIEVALLVAVFELHKDSLSPETIGAIVQGHLKQIIPFYSAKAKPAN' A
#
# COMPACT_ATOMS: atom_id res chain seq x y z
N MET A 1 -4.86 -27.77 -6.73
CA MET A 1 -3.75 -27.40 -5.82
C MET A 1 -3.61 -25.89 -5.90
N VAL A 2 -3.67 -25.19 -4.77
CA VAL A 2 -3.45 -23.74 -4.75
C VAL A 2 -1.94 -23.51 -4.84
N THR A 3 -1.51 -22.72 -5.80
CA THR A 3 -0.09 -22.40 -5.97
C THR A 3 0.35 -21.41 -4.89
N PRO A 4 1.65 -21.38 -4.50
CA PRO A 4 2.16 -20.35 -3.59
C PRO A 4 1.86 -18.92 -4.07
N ALA A 5 1.76 -18.71 -5.38
CA ALA A 5 1.39 -17.43 -5.97
C ALA A 5 -0.07 -17.04 -5.66
N GLU A 6 -1.01 -17.98 -5.72
CA GLU A 6 -2.42 -17.74 -5.40
C GLU A 6 -2.62 -17.46 -3.91
N GLU A 7 -1.88 -18.14 -3.04
CA GLU A 7 -1.92 -17.91 -1.59
C GLU A 7 -1.32 -16.55 -1.21
N ASN A 8 -0.19 -16.17 -1.82
CA ASN A 8 0.39 -14.84 -1.67
C ASN A 8 -0.56 -13.73 -2.14
N PHE A 9 -1.26 -13.96 -3.26
CA PHE A 9 -2.25 -13.00 -3.76
C PHE A 9 -3.45 -12.87 -2.80
N LYS A 10 -3.94 -13.98 -2.24
CA LYS A 10 -5.02 -13.94 -1.23
C LYS A 10 -4.61 -13.14 0.01
N THR A 11 -3.40 -13.36 0.51
CA THR A 11 -2.84 -12.60 1.63
C THR A 11 -2.70 -11.12 1.30
N TYR A 12 -2.22 -10.79 0.10
CA TYR A 12 -2.17 -9.42 -0.41
C TYR A 12 -3.56 -8.76 -0.41
N LYS A 13 -4.60 -9.46 -0.88
CA LYS A 13 -5.97 -8.92 -0.92
C LYS A 13 -6.55 -8.65 0.48
N ILE A 14 -6.18 -9.46 1.48
CA ILE A 14 -6.57 -9.22 2.87
C ILE A 14 -5.89 -7.96 3.40
N ALA A 15 -4.58 -7.82 3.16
CA ALA A 15 -3.82 -6.62 3.55
C ALA A 15 -4.36 -5.35 2.87
N GLU A 16 -4.66 -5.42 1.57
CA GLU A 16 -5.24 -4.32 0.79
C GLU A 16 -6.59 -3.87 1.39
N LYS A 17 -7.47 -4.83 1.75
CA LYS A 17 -8.76 -4.49 2.38
C LYS A 17 -8.56 -3.72 3.69
N LYS A 18 -7.62 -4.17 4.53
CA LYS A 18 -7.32 -3.48 5.80
C LYS A 18 -6.73 -2.10 5.59
N ALA A 19 -5.86 -1.93 4.59
CA ALA A 19 -5.34 -0.61 4.22
C ALA A 19 -6.47 0.34 3.79
N LEU A 20 -7.46 -0.14 3.02
CA LEU A 20 -8.62 0.66 2.62
C LEU A 20 -9.51 1.05 3.80
N GLU A 21 -9.69 0.17 4.79
CA GLU A 21 -10.41 0.49 6.04
C GLU A 21 -9.70 1.61 6.82
N ILE A 22 -8.37 1.56 6.93
CA ILE A 22 -7.56 2.61 7.57
C ILE A 22 -7.70 3.92 6.81
N VAL A 23 -7.62 3.91 5.48
CA VAL A 23 -7.81 5.12 4.67
C VAL A 23 -9.21 5.72 4.87
N ALA A 24 -10.25 4.89 4.97
CA ALA A 24 -11.60 5.36 5.25
C ALA A 24 -11.71 6.00 6.64
N ALA A 25 -11.07 5.41 7.66
CA ALA A 25 -11.00 5.97 9.00
C ALA A 25 -10.20 7.29 9.03
N MET A 26 -9.07 7.38 8.31
CA MET A 26 -8.28 8.61 8.26
C MET A 26 -9.04 9.76 7.56
N LYS A 27 -9.84 9.44 6.53
CA LYS A 27 -10.73 10.41 5.87
C LYS A 27 -11.82 10.96 6.80
N SER A 28 -12.25 10.20 7.81
CA SER A 28 -13.24 10.69 8.77
C SER A 28 -12.62 11.56 9.87
N VAL A 29 -11.31 11.46 10.08
CA VAL A 29 -10.56 12.28 11.04
C VAL A 29 -10.08 13.60 10.41
N ASN A 30 -9.71 13.63 9.13
CA ASN A 30 -9.20 14.82 8.46
C ASN A 30 -9.59 14.86 6.97
N ILE A 31 -10.04 16.03 6.50
CA ILE A 31 -10.52 16.28 5.13
C ILE A 31 -9.35 16.50 4.15
N LYS A 32 -8.15 16.86 4.63
CA LYS A 32 -6.99 17.15 3.77
C LYS A 32 -6.28 15.86 3.36
N LYS A 33 -6.30 15.58 2.05
CA LYS A 33 -5.64 14.40 1.45
C LYS A 33 -4.15 14.30 1.79
N THR A 34 -3.46 15.44 1.85
CA THR A 34 -2.02 15.53 2.13
C THR A 34 -1.65 14.96 3.51
N ASP A 35 -2.52 15.11 4.50
CA ASP A 35 -2.26 14.59 5.86
C ASP A 35 -2.40 13.07 5.91
N ILE A 36 -3.28 12.50 5.06
CA ILE A 36 -3.43 11.04 4.90
C ILE A 36 -2.21 10.46 4.18
N GLU A 37 -1.73 11.13 3.13
CA GLU A 37 -0.53 10.73 2.39
C GLU A 37 0.69 10.69 3.31
N VAL A 38 0.89 11.74 4.12
CA VAL A 38 1.96 11.79 5.11
C VAL A 38 1.78 10.71 6.18
N ALA A 39 0.58 10.51 6.72
CA ALA A 39 0.32 9.48 7.73
C ALA A 39 0.62 8.07 7.23
N LEU A 40 0.27 7.75 5.98
CA LEU A 40 0.57 6.46 5.36
C LEU A 40 2.07 6.25 5.16
N LEU A 41 2.81 7.28 4.72
CA LEU A 41 4.27 7.22 4.62
C LEU A 41 4.93 7.04 5.98
N VAL A 42 4.51 7.81 6.98
CA VAL A 42 5.00 7.68 8.37
C VAL A 42 4.70 6.31 8.94
N ALA A 43 3.52 5.73 8.69
CA ALA A 43 3.18 4.39 9.16
C ALA A 43 4.14 3.30 8.64
N VAL A 44 4.58 3.41 7.38
CA VAL A 44 5.57 2.48 6.82
C VAL A 44 6.95 2.68 7.47
N PHE A 45 7.34 3.92 7.73
CA PHE A 45 8.58 4.20 8.47
C PHE A 45 8.53 3.67 9.90
N GLU A 46 7.47 3.97 10.64
CA GLU A 46 7.28 3.53 12.03
C GLU A 46 7.24 2.00 12.18
N LEU A 47 6.69 1.28 11.20
CA LEU A 47 6.69 -0.19 11.19
C LEU A 47 8.11 -0.79 11.16
N HIS A 48 9.09 -0.07 10.58
CA HIS A 48 10.41 -0.61 10.26
C HIS A 48 11.58 0.15 10.90
N LYS A 49 11.35 1.30 11.53
CA LYS A 49 12.38 2.24 11.98
C LYS A 49 13.44 1.67 12.92
N ASP A 50 13.10 0.65 13.69
CA ASP A 50 14.01 0.01 14.65
C ASP A 50 14.65 -1.28 14.10
N SER A 51 14.30 -1.66 12.87
CA SER A 51 14.71 -2.91 12.24
C SER A 51 15.48 -2.71 10.94
N LEU A 52 15.23 -1.63 10.21
CA LEU A 52 15.80 -1.37 8.88
C LEU A 52 16.32 0.06 8.77
N SER A 53 17.33 0.27 7.93
CA SER A 53 17.81 1.61 7.63
C SER A 53 16.75 2.41 6.86
N PRO A 54 16.72 3.75 6.98
CA PRO A 54 15.79 4.61 6.25
C PRO A 54 15.79 4.38 4.73
N GLU A 55 16.98 4.13 4.15
CA GLU A 55 17.13 3.85 2.72
C GLU A 55 16.44 2.55 2.32
N THR A 56 16.54 1.52 3.18
CA THR A 56 15.89 0.22 2.96
C THR A 56 14.37 0.35 3.03
N ILE A 57 13.86 1.12 4.00
CA ILE A 57 12.43 1.42 4.11
C ILE A 57 11.93 2.17 2.85
N GLY A 58 12.71 3.17 2.39
CA GLY A 58 12.43 3.88 1.14
C GLY A 58 12.37 2.95 -0.08
N ALA A 59 13.29 1.99 -0.18
CA ALA A 59 13.29 0.99 -1.24
C ALA A 59 12.06 0.07 -1.19
N ILE A 60 11.57 -0.30 0.00
CA ILE A 60 10.33 -1.07 0.17
C ILE A 60 9.13 -0.29 -0.38
N VAL A 61 8.98 0.98 -0.01
CA VAL A 61 7.90 1.85 -0.53
C VAL A 61 7.96 1.92 -2.06
N GLN A 62 9.13 2.17 -2.62
CA GLN A 62 9.33 2.19 -4.08
C GLN A 62 9.00 0.85 -4.75
N GLY A 63 9.35 -0.27 -4.10
CA GLY A 63 9.03 -1.62 -4.57
C GLY A 63 7.53 -1.86 -4.66
N HIS A 64 6.77 -1.46 -3.64
CA HIS A 64 5.31 -1.55 -3.66
C HIS A 64 4.69 -0.68 -4.75
N LEU A 65 5.17 0.55 -4.93
CA LEU A 65 4.69 1.44 -6.00
C LEU A 65 4.90 0.82 -7.39
N LYS A 66 6.03 0.16 -7.64
CA LYS A 66 6.30 -0.54 -8.91
C LYS A 66 5.31 -1.67 -9.22
N GLN A 67 4.70 -2.27 -8.19
CA GLN A 67 3.69 -3.32 -8.37
C GLN A 67 2.28 -2.73 -8.51
N ILE A 68 1.95 -1.74 -7.68
CA ILE A 68 0.61 -1.17 -7.57
C ILE A 68 0.28 -0.28 -8.77
N ILE A 69 1.24 0.55 -9.23
CA ILE A 69 1.01 1.48 -10.35
C ILE A 69 0.54 0.73 -11.61
N PRO A 70 1.26 -0.29 -12.13
CA PRO A 70 0.81 -1.01 -13.33
C PRO A 70 -0.59 -1.62 -13.17
N PHE A 71 -0.93 -2.16 -12.00
CA PHE A 71 -2.23 -2.77 -11.74
C PHE A 71 -3.39 -1.77 -11.88
N TYR A 72 -3.25 -0.58 -11.29
CA TYR A 72 -4.28 0.46 -11.39
C TYR A 72 -4.26 1.19 -12.74
N SER A 73 -3.09 1.37 -13.36
CA SER A 73 -2.98 1.93 -14.71
C SER A 73 -3.64 1.03 -15.75
N ALA A 74 -3.55 -0.31 -15.61
CA ALA A 74 -4.25 -1.25 -16.49
C ALA A 74 -5.78 -1.13 -16.38
N LYS A 75 -6.31 -0.78 -15.20
CA LYS A 75 -7.74 -0.53 -14.97
C LYS A 75 -8.21 0.84 -15.44
N ALA A 76 -7.31 1.80 -15.60
CA ALA A 76 -7.63 3.16 -16.06
C ALA A 76 -7.77 3.25 -17.58
N LYS A 77 -7.37 2.22 -18.34
CA LYS A 77 -7.56 2.16 -19.78
C LYS A 77 -9.01 1.75 -20.09
N PRO A 78 -9.80 2.54 -20.83
CA PRO A 78 -11.09 2.07 -21.33
C PRO A 78 -10.84 0.86 -22.25
N ALA A 79 -11.71 -0.14 -22.19
CA ALA A 79 -11.80 -1.15 -23.24
C ALA A 79 -12.16 -0.42 -24.53
N ASN A 80 -11.24 -0.44 -25.51
CA ASN A 80 -11.55 -0.04 -26.88
C ASN A 80 -12.54 -1.02 -27.51
#